data_AF-A0A377LV97-F1
#
_entry.id   AF-A0A377LV97-F1
#
_cell.length_a   1.000
_cell.length_b   1.000
_cell.length_c   1.000
_cell.angle_alpha   90.00
_cell.angle_beta   90.00
_cell.angle_gamma   90.00
#
_symmetry.space_group_name_H-M   'P 1'
#
loop_
_entity.id
_entity.type
_entity.pdbx_description
1 polymer ?
#
loop_
_entity_poly.entity_id
_entity_poly.type
_entity_poly.pdbx_seq_one_letter_code
_entity_poly.pdbx_strand_id
1 'polypeptide(L)'
;MAQLKGFYDAIQALVAQRKLLAYHDRSDGGLLVTLAEMAFTGHCGVEANIGTLGEDRLAVLFNEELGAVIQVRAADREAVEALLAQHGLADCVHYLGKAVQGDRFVIEADGHAVFSESRTHAAYVVGGNHPGRCSACVITRTVPIRNTTPRPTTNDPGLNVKLSFDINEDIAAPYIATGARPKVAVLREQGVNSHVEMAAAFHRAGFDAIDVHMSDLLAGRTGLEDFHALVACGGFSYGDVLGAGEGWAEVHSLQQPRT
;
A
#
# COMPACT_ATOMS: atom_id res chain seq x y z
N MET A 1 -2.88 -30.00 -10.21
CA MET A 1 -3.51 -28.97 -11.08
C MET A 1 -4.94 -28.63 -10.69
N ALA A 2 -5.82 -29.61 -10.44
CA ALA A 2 -7.23 -29.33 -10.06
C ALA A 2 -7.37 -28.51 -8.76
N GLN A 3 -6.66 -28.87 -7.69
CA GLN A 3 -6.70 -28.15 -6.41
C GLN A 3 -6.15 -26.72 -6.50
N LEU A 4 -5.06 -26.48 -7.26
CA LEU A 4 -4.51 -25.13 -7.43
C LEU A 4 -5.51 -24.20 -8.13
N LYS A 5 -6.18 -24.69 -9.18
CA LYS A 5 -7.26 -23.92 -9.83
C LYS A 5 -8.45 -23.73 -8.87
N GLY A 6 -8.84 -24.78 -8.14
CA GLY A 6 -9.90 -24.73 -7.14
C GLY A 6 -9.62 -23.68 -6.06
N PHE A 7 -8.37 -23.60 -5.58
CA PHE A 7 -7.90 -22.58 -4.65
C PHE A 7 -8.08 -21.18 -5.22
N TYR A 8 -7.58 -20.91 -6.44
CA TYR A 8 -7.75 -19.61 -7.08
C TYR A 8 -9.24 -19.23 -7.20
N ASP A 9 -10.07 -20.13 -7.74
CA ASP A 9 -11.50 -19.88 -7.93
C ASP A 9 -12.22 -19.61 -6.59
N ALA A 10 -11.89 -20.37 -5.54
CA ALA A 10 -12.44 -20.18 -4.20
C ALA A 10 -12.05 -18.84 -3.60
N ILE A 11 -10.78 -18.44 -3.71
CA ILE A 11 -10.31 -17.13 -3.24
C ILE A 11 -11.00 -16.00 -4.01
N GLN A 12 -11.14 -16.09 -5.33
CA GLN A 12 -11.90 -15.11 -6.12
C GLN A 12 -13.35 -14.98 -5.64
N ALA A 13 -14.01 -16.10 -5.35
CA ALA A 13 -15.38 -16.09 -4.81
C ALA A 13 -15.44 -15.41 -3.43
N LEU A 14 -14.50 -15.71 -2.53
CA LEU A 14 -14.42 -15.09 -1.20
C LEU A 14 -14.12 -13.59 -1.25
N VAL A 15 -13.28 -13.15 -2.20
CA VAL A 15 -13.00 -11.73 -2.48
C VAL A 15 -14.27 -11.03 -2.97
N ALA A 16 -14.97 -11.61 -3.95
CA ALA A 16 -16.21 -11.06 -4.49
C ALA A 16 -17.31 -10.95 -3.42
N GLN A 17 -17.37 -11.91 -2.49
CA GLN A 17 -18.31 -11.93 -1.38
C GLN A 17 -17.85 -11.10 -0.15
N ARG A 18 -16.66 -10.48 -0.19
CA ARG A 18 -16.09 -9.69 0.92
C ARG A 18 -16.03 -10.49 2.24
N LYS A 19 -15.65 -11.77 2.15
CA LYS A 19 -15.51 -12.69 3.29
C LYS A 19 -14.11 -12.72 3.90
N LEU A 20 -13.10 -12.24 3.18
CA LEU A 20 -11.72 -12.14 3.66
C LEU A 20 -11.49 -10.80 4.38
N LEU A 21 -10.87 -10.86 5.56
CA LEU A 21 -10.30 -9.71 6.27
C LEU A 21 -8.86 -9.46 5.84
N ALA A 22 -8.08 -10.53 5.66
CA ALA A 22 -6.71 -10.50 5.19
C ALA A 22 -6.37 -11.79 4.44
N TYR A 23 -5.33 -11.72 3.60
CA TYR A 23 -4.77 -12.83 2.85
C TYR A 23 -3.26 -12.62 2.78
N HIS A 24 -2.48 -13.68 3.00
CA HIS A 24 -1.06 -13.69 2.69
C HIS A 24 -0.64 -15.10 2.25
N ASP A 25 0.05 -15.22 1.13
CA ASP A 25 0.49 -16.51 0.61
C ASP A 25 1.69 -17.06 1.37
N ARG A 26 1.91 -18.36 1.20
CA ARG A 26 3.11 -19.05 1.66
C ARG A 26 4.10 -19.12 0.50
N SER A 27 5.29 -18.60 0.76
CA SER A 27 6.42 -18.59 -0.16
C SER A 27 7.71 -18.78 0.65
N ASP A 28 8.72 -17.92 0.46
CA ASP A 28 10.03 -18.04 1.12
C ASP A 28 9.89 -17.97 2.65
N GLY A 29 10.49 -18.95 3.34
CA GLY A 29 10.45 -19.06 4.80
C GLY A 29 9.15 -19.66 5.37
N GLY A 30 8.22 -20.07 4.50
CA GLY A 30 7.09 -20.92 4.86
C GLY A 30 6.02 -20.26 5.73
N LEU A 31 5.23 -21.09 6.40
CA LEU A 31 4.09 -20.65 7.23
C LEU A 31 4.52 -19.70 8.36
N LEU A 32 5.71 -19.89 8.90
CA LEU A 32 6.24 -19.02 9.96
C LEU A 32 6.34 -17.57 9.49
N VAL A 33 6.94 -17.35 8.31
CA VAL A 33 7.10 -16.00 7.73
C VAL A 33 5.74 -15.43 7.34
N THR A 34 4.87 -16.22 6.71
CA THR A 34 3.52 -15.78 6.36
C THR A 34 2.77 -15.22 7.57
N LEU A 35 2.75 -15.96 8.69
CA LEU A 35 2.09 -15.52 9.93
C LEU A 35 2.79 -14.31 10.55
N ALA A 36 4.13 -14.28 10.55
CA ALA A 36 4.90 -13.17 11.11
C ALA A 36 4.63 -11.86 10.36
N GLU A 37 4.64 -11.87 9.02
CA GLU A 37 4.39 -10.68 8.20
C GLU A 37 2.94 -10.19 8.29
N MET A 38 1.97 -11.10 8.42
CA MET A 38 0.59 -10.72 8.76
C MET A 38 0.51 -10.04 10.12
N ALA A 39 1.24 -10.54 11.13
CA ALA A 39 1.30 -9.95 12.46
C ALA A 39 1.99 -8.58 12.46
N PHE A 40 3.04 -8.41 11.64
CA PHE A 40 3.72 -7.12 11.45
C PHE A 40 2.79 -6.10 10.81
N THR A 41 2.11 -6.48 9.72
CA THR A 41 1.19 -5.61 8.99
C THR A 41 -0.03 -5.23 9.83
N GLY A 42 -0.60 -6.19 10.57
CA GLY A 42 -1.72 -5.94 11.46
C GLY A 42 -1.36 -5.28 12.80
N HIS A 43 -0.06 -5.07 13.07
CA HIS A 43 0.48 -4.59 14.34
C HIS A 43 -0.13 -5.29 15.57
N CYS A 44 -0.29 -6.60 15.48
CA CYS A 44 -1.01 -7.42 16.44
C CYS A 44 -0.26 -8.73 16.74
N GLY A 45 -0.71 -9.45 17.77
CA GLY A 45 -0.22 -10.77 18.10
C GLY A 45 -0.94 -11.87 17.32
N VAL A 46 -0.41 -13.09 17.41
CA VAL A 46 -0.98 -14.30 16.81
C VAL A 46 -0.97 -15.41 17.86
N GLU A 47 -2.10 -16.10 17.98
CA GLU A 47 -2.22 -17.38 18.69
C GLU A 47 -2.59 -18.43 17.63
N ALA A 48 -1.63 -19.28 17.27
CA ALA A 48 -1.80 -20.32 16.26
C ALA A 48 -1.47 -21.71 16.82
N ASN A 49 -2.19 -22.73 16.37
CA ASN A 49 -1.99 -24.12 16.68
C ASN A 49 -1.69 -24.90 15.39
N ILE A 50 -0.58 -25.63 15.39
CA ILE A 50 -0.13 -26.44 14.25
C ILE A 50 -0.21 -27.95 14.54
N GLY A 51 -0.87 -28.35 15.63
CA GLY A 51 -0.96 -29.73 16.10
C GLY A 51 -1.45 -30.69 15.01
N THR A 52 -2.44 -30.26 14.22
CA THR A 52 -3.09 -31.05 13.16
C THR A 52 -2.32 -31.10 11.84
N LEU A 53 -1.21 -30.37 11.69
CA LEU A 53 -0.49 -30.22 10.42
C LEU A 53 0.61 -31.27 10.19
N GLY A 54 0.94 -32.08 11.21
CA GLY A 54 1.96 -33.12 11.15
C GLY A 54 2.97 -33.04 12.31
N GLU A 55 3.62 -34.17 12.63
CA GLU A 55 4.52 -34.29 13.78
C GLU A 55 5.84 -33.50 13.63
N ASP A 56 6.35 -33.39 12.40
CA ASP A 56 7.57 -32.60 12.12
C ASP A 56 7.24 -31.10 12.08
N ARG A 57 7.39 -30.46 13.24
CA ARG A 57 7.05 -29.03 13.42
C ARG A 57 7.96 -28.11 12.60
N LEU A 58 9.21 -28.49 12.34
CA LEU A 58 10.11 -27.72 11.49
C LEU A 58 9.64 -27.78 10.04
N ALA A 59 9.37 -28.98 9.53
CA ALA A 59 8.83 -29.13 8.18
C ALA A 59 7.52 -28.35 8.01
N VAL A 60 6.58 -28.46 8.96
CA VAL A 60 5.30 -27.72 8.93
C VAL A 60 5.50 -26.21 8.84
N LEU A 61 6.45 -25.65 9.60
CA LEU A 61 6.66 -24.21 9.67
C LEU A 61 7.45 -23.64 8.48
N PHE A 62 8.42 -24.39 7.96
CA PHE A 62 9.40 -23.90 6.98
C PHE A 62 9.27 -24.51 5.58
N ASN A 63 8.38 -25.47 5.35
CA ASN A 63 8.10 -25.88 3.97
C ASN A 63 7.51 -24.70 3.17
N GLU A 64 7.91 -24.62 1.91
CA GLU A 64 7.52 -23.55 0.98
C GLU A 64 6.53 -24.07 -0.07
N GLU A 65 5.71 -25.07 0.33
CA GLU A 65 4.63 -25.57 -0.52
C GLU A 65 3.62 -24.46 -0.80
N LEU A 66 2.92 -24.53 -1.93
CA LEU A 66 1.88 -23.54 -2.26
C LEU A 66 0.77 -23.50 -1.20
N GLY A 67 0.21 -22.32 -0.97
CA GLY A 67 -0.89 -22.11 -0.02
C GLY A 67 -0.98 -20.67 0.43
N ALA A 68 -1.90 -20.40 1.35
CA ALA A 68 -2.05 -19.08 1.97
C ALA A 68 -2.69 -19.18 3.34
N VAL A 69 -2.46 -18.17 4.16
CA VAL A 69 -3.24 -17.92 5.38
C VAL A 69 -4.30 -16.87 5.04
N ILE A 70 -5.56 -17.21 5.29
CA ILE A 70 -6.68 -16.28 5.20
C ILE A 70 -7.21 -15.94 6.59
N GLN A 71 -7.46 -14.65 6.84
CA GLN A 71 -8.15 -14.21 8.03
C GLN A 71 -9.61 -13.90 7.65
N VAL A 72 -10.55 -14.44 8.41
CA VAL A 72 -11.99 -14.23 8.22
C VAL A 72 -12.63 -13.82 9.53
N ARG A 73 -13.84 -13.26 9.47
CA ARG A 73 -14.63 -13.03 10.68
C ARG A 73 -14.97 -14.38 11.32
N ALA A 74 -14.94 -14.46 12.64
CA ALA A 74 -15.27 -15.70 13.35
C ALA A 74 -16.64 -16.26 12.95
N ALA A 75 -17.65 -15.40 12.79
CA ALA A 75 -18.99 -15.77 12.36
C ALA A 75 -19.08 -16.29 10.91
N ASP A 76 -18.07 -16.01 10.07
CA ASP A 76 -18.03 -16.46 8.68
C ASP A 76 -17.28 -17.78 8.49
N ARG A 77 -16.62 -18.31 9.54
CA ARG A 77 -15.70 -19.46 9.44
C ARG A 77 -16.34 -20.68 8.78
N GLU A 78 -17.47 -21.15 9.29
CA GLU A 78 -18.13 -22.37 8.77
C GLU A 78 -18.53 -22.21 7.30
N ALA A 79 -19.05 -21.04 6.93
CA ALA A 79 -19.43 -20.75 5.55
C ALA A 79 -18.21 -20.72 4.61
N VAL A 80 -17.07 -20.20 5.08
CA VAL A 80 -15.82 -20.17 4.32
C VAL A 80 -15.24 -21.57 4.16
N GLU A 81 -15.20 -22.37 5.22
CA GLU A 81 -14.76 -23.78 5.17
C GLU A 81 -15.64 -24.60 4.21
N ALA A 82 -16.96 -24.40 4.26
CA ALA A 82 -17.88 -25.06 3.34
C ALA A 82 -17.66 -24.66 1.87
N LEU A 83 -17.38 -23.37 1.60
CA LEU A 83 -17.05 -22.91 0.26
C LEU A 83 -15.74 -23.54 -0.24
N LEU A 84 -14.69 -23.55 0.59
CA LEU A 84 -13.41 -24.18 0.23
C LEU A 84 -13.58 -25.68 -0.03
N ALA A 85 -14.43 -26.36 0.75
CA ALA A 85 -14.77 -27.77 0.53
C ALA A 85 -15.48 -28.01 -0.82
N GLN A 86 -16.39 -27.12 -1.23
CA GLN A 86 -17.04 -27.20 -2.56
C GLN A 86 -16.04 -27.11 -3.72
N HIS A 87 -14.89 -26.46 -3.50
CA HIS A 87 -13.79 -26.39 -4.46
C HIS A 87 -12.76 -27.54 -4.32
N GLY A 88 -13.06 -28.56 -3.53
CA GLY A 88 -12.21 -29.75 -3.37
C GLY A 88 -10.99 -29.54 -2.47
N LEU A 89 -11.05 -28.57 -1.55
CA LEU A 89 -9.92 -28.18 -0.68
C LEU A 89 -10.09 -28.59 0.78
N ALA A 90 -11.14 -29.35 1.12
CA ALA A 90 -11.46 -29.68 2.52
C ALA A 90 -10.25 -30.23 3.30
N ASP A 91 -9.48 -31.13 2.70
CA ASP A 91 -8.32 -31.77 3.33
C ASP A 91 -7.08 -30.85 3.40
N CYS A 92 -7.07 -29.75 2.64
CA CYS A 92 -5.99 -28.75 2.63
C CYS A 92 -6.28 -27.56 3.55
N VAL A 93 -7.47 -27.50 4.15
CA VAL A 93 -7.90 -26.40 5.01
C VAL A 93 -7.69 -26.78 6.46
N HIS A 94 -6.92 -25.94 7.15
CA HIS A 94 -6.62 -26.12 8.56
C HIS A 94 -6.88 -24.82 9.32
N TYR A 95 -7.66 -24.91 10.39
CA TYR A 95 -7.82 -23.80 11.31
C TYR A 95 -6.59 -23.69 12.20
N LEU A 96 -5.88 -22.57 12.06
CA LEU A 96 -4.69 -22.29 12.85
C LEU A 96 -5.05 -21.63 14.19
N GLY A 97 -5.92 -20.63 14.19
CA GLY A 97 -6.18 -19.84 15.39
C GLY A 97 -6.68 -18.43 15.08
N LYS A 98 -6.18 -17.44 15.81
CA LYS A 98 -6.69 -16.06 15.76
C LYS A 98 -5.56 -15.02 15.90
N ALA A 99 -5.79 -13.86 15.29
CA ALA A 99 -5.04 -12.65 15.61
C ALA A 99 -5.57 -12.06 16.93
N VAL A 100 -4.66 -11.55 17.76
CA VAL A 100 -4.97 -11.00 19.09
C VAL A 100 -4.33 -9.64 19.27
N GLN A 101 -4.94 -8.78 20.10
CA GLN A 101 -4.28 -7.52 20.46
C GLN A 101 -3.00 -7.78 21.27
N GLY A 102 -2.01 -6.91 21.11
CA GLY A 102 -0.75 -6.97 21.83
C GLY A 102 0.43 -7.40 20.96
N ASP A 103 1.47 -7.91 21.63
CA ASP A 103 2.80 -8.11 21.03
C ASP A 103 3.28 -9.56 21.08
N ARG A 104 2.41 -10.52 21.42
CA ARG A 104 2.80 -11.93 21.50
C ARG A 104 2.56 -12.65 20.19
N PHE A 105 3.59 -13.31 19.68
CA PHE A 105 3.52 -14.22 18.55
C PHE A 105 3.76 -15.64 19.06
N VAL A 106 2.69 -16.43 19.13
CA VAL A 106 2.69 -17.75 19.77
C VAL A 106 2.18 -18.79 18.78
N ILE A 107 3.01 -19.83 18.59
CA ILE A 107 2.66 -21.03 17.84
C ILE A 107 2.78 -22.21 18.79
N GLU A 108 1.70 -22.98 18.90
CA GLU A 108 1.58 -24.12 19.80
C GLU A 108 1.30 -25.42 19.03
N ALA A 109 1.65 -26.55 19.63
CA ALA A 109 1.25 -27.87 19.21
C ALA A 109 1.06 -28.74 20.46
N ASP A 110 -0.02 -29.54 20.49
CA ASP A 110 -0.29 -30.49 21.58
C ASP A 110 -0.25 -29.86 22.98
N GLY A 111 -0.71 -28.61 23.11
CA GLY A 111 -0.72 -27.85 24.36
C GLY A 111 0.64 -27.28 24.81
N HIS A 112 1.68 -27.37 23.96
CA HIS A 112 3.02 -26.85 24.23
C HIS A 112 3.39 -25.76 23.22
N ALA A 113 4.08 -24.72 23.69
CA ALA A 113 4.62 -23.67 22.82
C ALA A 113 5.78 -24.23 21.98
N VAL A 114 5.60 -24.24 20.65
CA VAL A 114 6.64 -24.58 19.67
C VAL A 114 7.50 -23.35 19.39
N PHE A 115 6.87 -22.17 19.32
CA PHE A 115 7.54 -20.89 19.15
C PHE A 115 6.76 -19.81 19.91
N SER A 116 7.45 -18.95 20.66
CA SER A 116 6.81 -17.89 21.43
C SER A 116 7.75 -16.70 21.60
N GLU A 117 7.50 -15.62 20.87
CA GLU A 117 8.38 -14.45 20.83
C GLU A 117 7.57 -13.13 20.86
N SER A 118 8.25 -12.02 21.14
CA SER A 118 7.70 -10.68 20.89
C SER A 118 7.61 -10.45 19.38
N ARG A 119 6.44 -10.05 18.90
CA ARG A 119 6.21 -9.68 17.50
C ARG A 119 7.06 -8.47 17.11
N THR A 120 7.16 -7.48 17.98
CA THR A 120 8.01 -6.30 17.81
C THR A 120 9.49 -6.69 17.71
N HIS A 121 9.95 -7.61 18.55
CA HIS A 121 11.32 -8.13 18.47
C HIS A 121 11.57 -8.88 17.16
N ALA A 122 10.65 -9.77 16.76
CA ALA A 122 10.74 -10.49 15.49
C ALA A 122 10.77 -9.52 14.29
N ALA A 123 9.90 -8.51 14.27
CA ALA A 123 9.88 -7.47 13.23
C ALA A 123 11.20 -6.69 13.17
N TYR A 124 11.80 -6.40 14.34
CA TYR A 124 13.10 -5.73 14.40
C TYR A 124 14.22 -6.60 13.84
N VAL A 125 14.25 -7.90 14.15
CA VAL A 125 15.28 -8.82 13.65
C VAL A 125 15.18 -9.00 12.13
N VAL A 126 13.96 -9.15 11.61
CA VAL A 126 13.70 -9.31 10.16
C VAL A 126 13.98 -8.00 9.41
N GLY A 127 13.39 -6.89 9.86
CA GLY A 127 13.53 -5.58 9.20
C GLY A 127 14.89 -4.90 9.43
N GLY A 128 15.60 -5.24 10.50
CA GLY A 128 16.87 -4.60 10.88
C GLY A 128 18.11 -5.17 10.17
N ASN A 129 18.06 -6.43 9.70
CA ASN A 129 19.25 -7.12 9.21
C ASN A 129 19.48 -7.01 7.70
N HIS A 130 18.46 -6.74 6.87
CA HIS A 130 18.62 -6.66 5.40
C HIS A 130 18.33 -5.24 4.84
N PRO A 131 17.10 -4.70 4.89
CA PRO A 131 16.77 -3.44 4.20
C PRO A 131 17.42 -2.21 4.86
N GLY A 132 17.47 -2.20 6.21
CA GLY A 132 18.07 -1.12 6.99
C GLY A 132 19.58 -0.99 6.76
N ARG A 133 20.30 -2.12 6.58
CA ARG A 133 21.73 -2.11 6.26
C ARG A 133 21.99 -1.66 4.82
N CYS A 134 21.21 -2.15 3.86
CA CYS A 134 21.33 -1.73 2.45
C CYS A 134 21.08 -0.22 2.30
N SER A 135 20.01 0.31 2.91
CA SER A 135 19.70 1.75 2.85
C SER A 135 20.79 2.60 3.50
N ALA A 136 21.35 2.16 4.63
CA ALA A 136 22.46 2.84 5.29
C ALA A 136 23.78 2.78 4.50
N CYS A 137 23.98 1.75 3.67
CA CYS A 137 25.15 1.65 2.79
C CYS A 137 25.03 2.52 1.52
N VAL A 138 23.82 2.83 1.07
CA VAL A 138 23.55 3.58 -0.16
C VAL A 138 23.43 5.09 0.07
N ILE A 139 22.96 5.52 1.25
CA ILE A 139 22.84 6.95 1.60
C ILE A 139 24.18 7.46 2.16
N THR A 140 24.65 8.61 1.66
CA THR A 140 25.92 9.23 2.05
C THR A 140 26.00 9.51 3.56
N ARG A 141 27.17 9.23 4.16
CA ARG A 141 27.50 9.36 5.60
C ARG A 141 27.27 10.75 6.24
N THR A 142 26.89 11.77 5.47
CA THR A 142 26.75 13.16 5.90
C THR A 142 25.32 13.54 6.29
N VAL A 143 24.31 12.78 5.88
CA VAL A 143 23.00 12.87 6.54
C VAL A 143 23.16 12.11 7.85
N PRO A 144 23.02 12.75 9.03
CA PRO A 144 23.03 11.98 10.26
C PRO A 144 21.95 10.93 10.12
N ILE A 145 22.36 9.66 10.14
CA ILE A 145 21.45 8.53 10.26
C ILE A 145 20.83 8.67 11.67
N ARG A 146 19.89 9.60 11.85
CA ARG A 146 18.79 9.38 12.76
C ARG A 146 18.19 8.10 12.22
N ASN A 147 18.50 6.96 12.83
CA ASN A 147 17.97 5.63 12.53
C ASN A 147 16.66 5.75 11.72
N THR A 148 16.76 5.74 10.39
CA THR A 148 15.66 6.14 9.51
C THR A 148 14.60 5.06 9.44
N THR A 149 14.90 3.87 9.96
CA THR A 149 13.91 2.93 10.47
C THR A 149 13.66 3.22 11.95
N PRO A 150 12.49 3.80 12.31
CA PRO A 150 12.04 3.76 13.68
C PRO A 150 12.15 2.32 14.18
N ARG A 151 12.79 2.11 15.33
CA ARG A 151 12.74 0.80 15.97
C ARG A 151 11.25 0.45 16.13
N PRO A 152 10.79 -0.72 15.69
CA PRO A 152 9.41 -1.12 15.91
C PRO A 152 9.10 -0.94 17.41
N THR A 153 8.03 -0.23 17.71
CA THR A 153 7.56 -0.05 19.09
C THR A 153 6.11 -0.48 19.17
N THR A 154 5.69 -0.99 20.32
CA THR A 154 4.29 -1.37 20.54
C THR A 154 3.34 -0.17 20.57
N ASN A 155 3.86 1.03 20.79
CA ASN A 155 3.07 2.23 21.05
C ASN A 155 2.87 3.12 19.83
N ASP A 156 3.45 2.75 18.67
CA ASP A 156 3.17 3.44 17.41
C ASP A 156 1.70 3.18 17.02
N PRO A 157 0.83 4.22 16.98
CA PRO A 157 -0.56 4.05 16.59
C PRO A 157 -0.73 3.83 15.08
N GLY A 158 0.35 3.88 14.30
CA GLY A 158 0.31 3.87 12.85
C GLY A 158 -0.20 5.19 12.28
N LEU A 159 -0.49 5.19 10.97
CA LEU A 159 -1.15 6.33 10.33
C LEU A 159 -2.58 6.47 10.84
N ASN A 160 -2.87 7.57 11.54
CA ASN A 160 -4.20 7.88 12.05
C ASN A 160 -4.68 9.24 11.55
N VAL A 161 -5.98 9.37 11.25
CA VAL A 161 -6.57 10.60 10.68
C VAL A 161 -7.32 11.38 11.76
N LYS A 162 -7.25 12.71 11.71
CA LYS A 162 -8.11 13.62 12.48
C LYS A 162 -8.76 14.59 11.49
N LEU A 163 -10.08 14.61 11.43
CA LEU A 163 -10.84 15.41 10.47
C LEU A 163 -11.43 16.64 11.16
N SER A 164 -11.30 17.80 10.52
CA SER A 164 -11.93 19.06 10.95
C SER A 164 -13.13 19.46 10.08
N PHE A 165 -13.47 18.66 9.07
CA PHE A 165 -14.57 18.87 8.13
C PHE A 165 -15.14 17.51 7.68
N ASP A 166 -16.32 17.51 7.07
CA ASP A 166 -16.90 16.30 6.47
C ASP A 166 -16.30 16.04 5.08
N ILE A 167 -15.57 14.93 4.95
CA ILE A 167 -14.92 14.53 3.69
C ILE A 167 -15.91 14.10 2.60
N ASN A 168 -17.17 13.85 2.97
CA ASN A 168 -18.22 13.44 2.04
C ASN A 168 -19.07 14.63 1.59
N GLU A 169 -18.93 15.80 2.22
CA GLU A 169 -19.61 17.02 1.81
C GLU A 169 -18.94 17.57 0.54
N ASP A 170 -19.62 17.42 -0.60
CA ASP A 170 -19.19 18.05 -1.85
C ASP A 170 -19.65 19.51 -1.90
N ILE A 171 -18.83 20.40 -1.32
CA ILE A 171 -19.07 21.85 -1.33
C ILE A 171 -19.03 22.46 -2.75
N ALA A 172 -18.45 21.76 -3.73
CA ALA A 172 -18.38 22.22 -5.12
C ALA A 172 -19.65 21.86 -5.91
N ALA A 173 -20.45 20.89 -5.45
CA ALA A 173 -21.63 20.40 -6.15
C ALA A 173 -22.63 21.50 -6.60
N PRO A 174 -22.95 22.53 -5.79
CA PRO A 174 -23.84 23.61 -6.24
C PRO A 174 -23.31 24.38 -7.45
N TYR A 175 -21.98 24.56 -7.55
CA TYR A 175 -21.33 25.23 -8.67
C TYR A 175 -21.30 24.32 -9.90
N ILE A 176 -20.97 23.04 -9.71
CA ILE A 176 -20.97 22.03 -10.77
C ILE A 176 -22.36 21.90 -11.40
N ALA A 177 -23.42 21.93 -10.58
CA ALA A 177 -24.80 21.82 -11.02
C ALA A 177 -25.26 22.97 -11.94
N THR A 178 -24.58 24.13 -11.91
CA THR A 178 -24.85 25.22 -12.86
C THR A 178 -24.43 24.89 -14.29
N GLY A 179 -23.56 23.89 -14.47
CA GLY A 179 -22.94 23.54 -15.74
C GLY A 179 -21.79 24.47 -16.16
N ALA A 180 -21.54 25.56 -15.43
CA ALA A 180 -20.40 26.42 -15.69
C ALA A 180 -19.10 25.76 -15.19
N ARG A 181 -18.14 25.55 -16.08
CA ARG A 181 -16.86 24.90 -15.79
C ARG A 181 -15.70 25.88 -16.04
N PRO A 182 -15.10 26.48 -14.99
CA PRO A 182 -13.96 27.36 -15.17
C PRO A 182 -12.75 26.56 -15.68
N LYS A 183 -11.96 27.17 -16.57
CA LYS A 183 -10.72 26.57 -17.07
C LYS A 183 -9.61 26.64 -16.01
N VAL A 184 -8.84 25.55 -15.88
CA VAL A 184 -7.57 25.52 -15.15
C VAL A 184 -6.44 25.15 -16.10
N ALA A 185 -5.36 25.92 -16.09
CA ALA A 185 -4.14 25.60 -16.83
C ALA A 185 -3.34 24.55 -16.04
N VAL A 186 -3.37 23.30 -16.51
CA VAL A 186 -2.57 22.21 -15.96
C VAL A 186 -1.21 22.28 -16.62
N LEU A 187 -0.30 23.03 -15.99
CA LEU A 187 1.01 23.31 -16.54
C LEU A 187 1.94 22.10 -16.42
N ARG A 188 2.64 21.85 -17.51
CA ARG A 188 3.73 20.87 -17.56
C ARG A 188 4.88 21.30 -18.46
N GLU A 189 6.05 20.78 -18.14
CA GLU A 189 7.28 20.87 -18.94
C GLU A 189 7.78 19.45 -19.27
N GLN A 190 8.74 19.34 -20.18
CA GLN A 190 9.45 18.09 -20.43
C GLN A 190 9.96 17.46 -19.13
N GLY A 191 9.58 16.20 -18.89
CA GLY A 191 9.93 15.44 -17.68
C GLY A 191 8.91 15.53 -16.54
N VAL A 192 7.90 16.39 -16.64
CA VAL A 192 6.71 16.35 -15.77
C VAL A 192 5.91 15.07 -16.04
N ASN A 193 5.51 14.38 -14.98
CA ASN A 193 4.86 13.06 -15.09
C ASN A 193 3.59 12.91 -14.23
N SER A 194 3.19 13.96 -13.50
CA SER A 194 2.00 13.95 -12.63
C SER A 194 0.85 14.85 -13.08
N HIS A 195 0.79 15.18 -14.37
CA HIS A 195 -0.19 16.13 -14.91
C HIS A 195 -1.59 15.51 -15.11
N VAL A 196 -1.69 14.19 -15.31
CA VAL A 196 -2.97 13.50 -15.59
C VAL A 196 -3.82 13.38 -14.32
N GLU A 197 -3.23 12.93 -13.21
CA GLU A 197 -3.92 12.83 -11.92
C GLU A 197 -4.28 14.22 -11.37
N MET A 198 -3.44 15.23 -11.64
CA MET A 198 -3.74 16.62 -11.30
C MET A 198 -4.96 17.13 -12.07
N ALA A 199 -5.00 16.92 -13.39
CA ALA A 199 -6.15 17.26 -14.22
C ALA A 199 -7.43 16.54 -13.75
N ALA A 200 -7.35 15.26 -13.41
CA ALA A 200 -8.49 14.48 -12.90
C ALA A 200 -9.04 15.03 -11.58
N ALA A 201 -8.17 15.47 -10.66
CA ALA A 201 -8.58 16.06 -9.39
C ALA A 201 -9.37 17.38 -9.60
N PHE A 202 -8.86 18.28 -10.46
CA PHE A 202 -9.57 19.50 -10.82
C PHE A 202 -10.87 19.23 -11.60
N HIS A 203 -10.86 18.26 -12.51
CA HIS A 203 -12.05 17.87 -13.26
C HIS A 203 -13.18 17.39 -12.32
N ARG A 204 -12.84 16.58 -11.30
CA ARG A 204 -13.79 16.15 -10.26
C ARG A 204 -14.36 17.34 -9.48
N ALA A 205 -13.56 18.38 -9.23
CA ALA A 205 -13.98 19.60 -8.57
C ALA A 205 -14.76 20.59 -9.47
N GLY A 206 -15.02 20.23 -10.74
CA GLY A 206 -15.86 21.02 -11.65
C GLY A 206 -15.13 21.85 -12.70
N PHE A 207 -13.81 21.76 -12.80
CA PHE A 207 -13.03 22.55 -13.75
C PHE A 207 -12.92 21.89 -15.12
N ASP A 208 -12.75 22.69 -16.16
CA ASP A 208 -12.21 22.25 -17.44
C ASP A 208 -10.68 22.30 -17.37
N ALA A 209 -10.08 21.13 -17.13
CA ALA A 209 -8.63 20.98 -17.03
C ALA A 209 -8.01 20.98 -18.43
N ILE A 210 -7.20 22.00 -18.72
CA ILE A 210 -6.54 22.17 -20.01
C ILE A 210 -5.07 21.79 -19.85
N ASP A 211 -4.60 20.85 -20.66
CA ASP A 211 -3.17 20.56 -20.77
C ASP A 211 -2.46 21.76 -21.38
N VAL A 212 -1.53 22.35 -20.63
CA VAL A 212 -0.75 23.48 -21.11
C VAL A 212 0.72 23.11 -20.97
N HIS A 213 1.32 22.71 -22.08
CA HIS A 213 2.75 22.50 -22.12
C HIS A 213 3.47 23.85 -22.22
N MET A 214 4.67 23.97 -21.64
CA MET A 214 5.47 25.19 -21.78
C MET A 214 5.73 25.56 -23.25
N SER A 215 5.87 24.58 -24.14
CA SER A 215 5.98 24.83 -25.58
C SER A 215 4.71 25.45 -26.20
N ASP A 216 3.53 25.25 -25.63
CA ASP A 216 2.28 25.89 -26.08
C ASP A 216 2.29 27.37 -25.74
N LEU A 217 2.74 27.71 -24.53
CA LEU A 217 2.93 29.09 -24.11
C LEU A 217 3.99 29.77 -24.98
N LEU A 218 5.15 29.14 -25.16
CA LEU A 218 6.27 29.67 -25.95
C LEU A 218 5.91 29.90 -27.41
N ALA A 219 5.09 29.03 -28.01
CA ALA A 219 4.63 29.19 -29.38
C ALA A 219 3.37 30.08 -29.53
N GLY A 220 2.80 30.57 -28.43
CA GLY A 220 1.57 31.38 -28.45
C GLY A 220 0.32 30.59 -28.86
N ARG A 221 0.33 29.25 -28.70
CA ARG A 221 -0.86 28.40 -28.96
C ARG A 221 -1.93 28.56 -27.88
N THR A 222 -1.54 29.00 -26.69
CA THR A 222 -2.44 29.33 -25.59
C THR A 222 -1.86 30.49 -24.78
N GLY A 223 -2.73 31.33 -24.22
CA GLY A 223 -2.37 32.44 -23.34
C GLY A 223 -2.84 32.17 -21.90
N LEU A 224 -2.12 32.68 -20.90
CA LEU A 224 -2.51 32.50 -19.50
C LEU A 224 -3.64 33.45 -19.07
N GLU A 225 -3.85 34.53 -19.82
CA GLU A 225 -4.95 35.48 -19.65
C GLU A 225 -6.35 34.85 -19.80
N ASP A 226 -6.42 33.70 -20.46
CA ASP A 226 -7.65 32.92 -20.65
C ASP A 226 -8.05 32.08 -19.42
N PHE A 227 -7.23 32.09 -18.37
CA PHE A 227 -7.36 31.23 -17.20
C PHE A 227 -7.48 32.04 -15.91
N HIS A 228 -8.35 31.56 -15.01
CA HIS A 228 -8.47 32.10 -13.65
C HIS A 228 -7.78 31.23 -12.60
N ALA A 229 -7.28 30.06 -13.02
CA ALA A 229 -6.61 29.09 -12.19
C ALA A 229 -5.49 28.40 -12.98
N LEU A 230 -4.40 28.06 -12.28
CA LEU A 230 -3.23 27.39 -12.83
C LEU A 230 -2.65 26.46 -11.78
N VAL A 231 -2.10 25.34 -12.23
CA VAL A 231 -1.38 24.39 -11.38
C VAL A 231 -0.12 23.90 -12.10
N ALA A 232 1.04 24.02 -11.44
CA ALA A 232 2.28 23.42 -11.90
C ALA A 232 2.37 21.97 -11.39
N CYS A 233 2.48 21.01 -12.30
CA CYS A 233 2.41 19.59 -11.95
C CYS A 233 3.77 19.02 -11.54
N GLY A 234 3.75 17.98 -10.70
CA GLY A 234 4.95 17.28 -10.24
C GLY A 234 5.62 16.42 -11.31
N GLY A 235 6.89 16.11 -11.07
CA GLY A 235 7.69 15.20 -11.87
C GLY A 235 9.16 15.55 -11.80
N PHE A 236 9.91 15.14 -12.83
CA PHE A 236 11.35 15.34 -12.93
C PHE A 236 11.64 16.23 -14.14
N SER A 237 11.18 17.48 -14.09
CA SER A 237 11.38 18.42 -15.19
C SER A 237 12.87 18.58 -15.48
N TYR A 238 13.28 18.41 -16.74
CA TYR A 238 14.70 18.35 -17.13
C TYR A 238 15.54 17.31 -16.36
N GLY A 239 14.91 16.28 -15.78
CA GLY A 239 15.58 15.25 -14.99
C GLY A 239 16.15 15.77 -13.66
N ASP A 240 15.64 16.89 -13.15
CA ASP A 240 16.16 17.62 -11.99
C ASP A 240 17.64 18.03 -12.10
N VAL A 241 18.17 18.00 -13.32
CA VAL A 241 19.53 18.45 -13.62
C VAL A 241 19.61 19.95 -13.34
N LEU A 242 20.72 20.38 -12.72
CA LEU A 242 20.95 21.73 -12.19
C LEU A 242 20.14 22.08 -10.93
N GLY A 243 19.23 21.22 -10.48
CA GLY A 243 18.38 21.46 -9.32
C GLY A 243 16.91 21.19 -9.68
N ALA A 244 16.19 20.49 -8.79
CA ALA A 244 14.80 20.13 -9.03
C ALA A 244 13.94 21.39 -9.25
N GLY A 245 13.30 21.47 -10.43
CA GLY A 245 12.48 22.61 -10.84
C GLY A 245 13.24 23.85 -11.32
N GLU A 246 14.56 23.95 -11.14
CA GLU A 246 15.32 25.15 -11.52
C GLU A 246 15.32 25.38 -13.03
N GLY A 247 15.55 24.33 -13.83
CA GLY A 247 15.52 24.44 -15.29
C GLY A 247 14.17 24.92 -15.83
N TRP A 248 13.06 24.48 -15.22
CA TRP A 248 11.72 24.92 -15.62
C TRP A 248 11.46 26.39 -15.23
N ALA A 249 11.85 26.78 -14.02
CA ALA A 249 11.72 28.17 -13.57
C ALA A 249 12.56 29.15 -14.42
N GLU A 250 13.80 28.78 -14.75
CA GLU A 250 14.72 29.67 -15.46
C GLU A 250 14.46 29.78 -16.97
N VAL A 251 13.91 28.74 -17.60
CA VAL A 251 13.46 28.83 -19.00
C VAL A 251 12.35 29.87 -19.17
N HIS A 252 11.58 30.13 -18.11
CA HIS A 252 10.56 31.17 -18.09
C HIS A 252 11.14 32.58 -17.85
N SER A 253 12.17 32.72 -17.02
CA SER A 253 12.79 34.03 -16.69
C SER A 253 13.71 34.57 -17.79
N LEU A 254 14.35 33.68 -18.58
CA LEU A 254 15.37 34.05 -19.56
C LEU A 254 14.83 34.45 -20.94
N GLN A 255 13.53 34.27 -21.21
CA GLN A 255 12.90 34.71 -22.45
C GLN A 255 12.06 35.98 -22.20
N GLN A 256 12.55 37.10 -22.74
CA GLN A 256 12.11 38.49 -22.54
C GLN A 256 10.58 38.77 -22.55
N PRO A 257 10.13 39.89 -21.95
CA PRO A 257 8.71 40.25 -21.85
C PRO A 257 8.06 40.34 -23.23
N ARG A 258 6.96 39.61 -23.42
CA ARG A 258 6.06 39.83 -24.55
C ARG A 258 5.40 41.20 -24.36
N THR A 259 5.61 42.07 -25.35
CA THR A 259 4.92 43.36 -25.48
C THR A 259 3.53 43.15 -26.06
#